data_AF-A0A4D5S466-F1
#
_entry.id   AF-A0A4D5S466-F1
#
_cell.length_a   1.000
_cell.length_b   1.000
_cell.length_c   1.000
_cell.angle_alpha   90.00
_cell.angle_beta   90.00
_cell.angle_gamma   90.00
#
_symmetry.space_group_name_H-M   'P 1'
#
loop_
_entity.id
_entity.type
_entity.pdbx_description
1 polymer ?
#
loop_
_entity_poly.entity_id
_entity_poly.type
_entity_poly.pdbx_seq_one_letter_code
_entity_poly.pdbx_strand_id
1 'polypeptide(L)'
;CVTYGGGALDEDTDKELPCSAETEPVPMAKSDQTNACPALATSDGKEVPVCCDAKQLNTFVDSLKQINNLGVSKESACFLNFQNFICQSVCSPQQSDFITVNASKSTEKGKAHVVESVYAISKTFAKDVYNSCKDTSTIVLGLKLMKFMCGKYGASNCSPERFLEFIGSTSDEGGQSPFKTHFLISEAPVTVNGKQLTPLNRPLHK
;
A
#
# COMPACT_ATOMS: atom_id res chain seq x y z
N CYS A 1 2.22 -5.30 14.15
CA CYS A 1 2.79 -5.30 12.79
C CYS A 1 2.81 -6.72 12.24
N VAL A 2 2.75 -6.86 10.92
CA VAL A 2 3.00 -8.15 10.22
C VAL A 2 4.26 -8.11 9.36
N THR A 3 4.77 -6.91 9.07
CA THR A 3 6.07 -6.68 8.47
C THR A 3 6.86 -5.63 9.23
N TYR A 4 8.19 -5.70 9.20
CA TYR A 4 9.06 -4.64 9.70
C TYR A 4 10.50 -4.79 9.17
N GLY A 5 11.05 -3.70 8.63
CA GLY A 5 12.39 -3.64 8.05
C GLY A 5 12.49 -4.22 6.64
N GLY A 6 13.46 -3.77 5.86
CA GLY A 6 13.86 -4.36 4.58
C GLY A 6 15.02 -5.35 4.74
N GLY A 7 15.15 -6.35 3.85
CA GLY A 7 16.34 -7.21 3.94
C GLY A 7 16.71 -8.10 2.76
N ALA A 8 15.91 -8.19 1.69
CA ALA A 8 16.36 -8.81 0.43
C ALA A 8 15.80 -8.07 -0.78
N LEU A 9 16.62 -7.98 -1.83
CA LEU A 9 16.13 -7.64 -3.16
C LEU A 9 15.43 -8.87 -3.73
N ASP A 10 14.26 -8.64 -4.30
CA ASP A 10 13.61 -9.60 -5.16
C ASP A 10 14.40 -9.72 -6.46
N GLU A 11 14.85 -10.94 -6.79
CA GLU A 11 15.76 -11.19 -7.93
C GLU A 11 15.12 -10.82 -9.28
N ASP A 12 13.80 -10.86 -9.37
CA ASP A 12 13.06 -10.61 -10.60
C ASP A 12 12.70 -9.12 -10.78
N THR A 13 12.49 -8.39 -9.68
CA THR A 13 12.02 -7.00 -9.73
C THR A 13 13.03 -5.96 -9.25
N ASP A 14 14.16 -6.39 -8.68
CA ASP A 14 15.18 -5.53 -8.03
C ASP A 14 14.58 -4.62 -6.95
N LYS A 15 13.41 -5.01 -6.40
CA LYS A 15 12.71 -4.30 -5.34
C LYS A 15 13.01 -4.93 -4.00
N GLU A 16 13.20 -4.11 -2.99
CA GLU A 16 13.43 -4.62 -1.64
C GLU A 16 12.13 -5.11 -1.01
N LEU A 17 12.16 -6.35 -0.52
CA LEU A 17 11.05 -6.98 0.16
C LEU A 17 11.09 -6.74 1.67
N PRO A 18 9.95 -6.44 2.30
CA PRO A 18 9.89 -6.30 3.73
C PRO A 18 10.07 -7.66 4.41
N CYS A 19 10.69 -7.67 5.58
CA CYS A 19 10.76 -8.86 6.42
C CYS A 19 9.38 -9.15 7.01
N SER A 20 9.00 -10.43 7.03
CA SER A 20 7.87 -10.91 7.83
C SER A 20 8.22 -10.75 9.31
N ALA A 21 7.39 -10.03 10.06
CA ALA A 21 7.65 -9.71 11.44
C ALA A 21 6.35 -9.47 12.22
N GLU A 22 6.03 -10.38 13.13
CA GLU A 22 5.01 -10.18 14.15
C GLU A 22 5.63 -9.44 15.33
N THR A 23 5.52 -8.11 15.31
CA THR A 23 6.12 -7.22 16.32
C THR A 23 5.15 -6.12 16.70
N GLU A 24 5.35 -5.55 17.89
CA GLU A 24 4.73 -4.28 18.28
C GLU A 24 5.22 -3.15 17.36
N PRO A 25 4.38 -2.11 17.13
CA PRO A 25 4.80 -0.90 16.43
C PRO A 25 5.98 -0.22 17.13
N VAL A 26 6.89 0.34 16.34
CA VAL A 26 8.09 1.02 16.83
C VAL A 26 7.90 2.54 16.75
N PRO A 27 8.42 3.33 17.71
CA PRO A 27 8.41 4.79 17.61
C PRO A 27 9.22 5.29 16.41
N MET A 28 8.64 6.23 15.66
CA MET A 28 9.32 6.98 14.60
C MET A 28 9.05 8.48 14.79
N ALA A 29 9.99 9.32 14.39
CA ALA A 29 9.81 10.77 14.43
C ALA A 29 8.57 11.19 13.62
N LYS A 30 7.69 11.98 14.25
CA LYS A 30 6.46 12.47 13.63
C LYS A 30 6.73 13.31 12.38
N SER A 31 7.87 14.00 12.31
CA SER A 31 8.30 14.76 11.13
C SER A 31 8.43 13.89 9.89
N ASP A 32 8.97 12.68 10.03
CA ASP A 32 9.20 11.76 8.92
C ASP A 32 7.85 11.25 8.39
N GLN A 33 6.95 10.89 9.30
CA GLN A 33 5.60 10.47 8.97
C GLN A 33 4.74 11.61 8.40
N THR A 34 4.89 12.85 8.87
CA THR A 34 4.12 13.99 8.35
C THR A 34 4.40 14.23 6.86
N ASN A 35 5.66 14.06 6.44
CA ASN A 35 6.08 14.27 5.06
C ASN A 35 5.62 13.15 4.11
N ALA A 36 5.60 11.91 4.60
CA ALA A 36 5.40 10.71 3.79
C ALA A 36 3.98 10.12 3.89
N CYS A 37 3.41 10.13 5.09
CA CYS A 37 2.13 9.54 5.47
C CYS A 37 1.38 10.42 6.48
N PRO A 38 0.94 11.62 6.08
CA PRO A 38 0.34 12.60 7.00
C PRO A 38 -0.89 12.06 7.75
N ALA A 39 -1.66 11.16 7.13
CA ALA A 39 -2.81 10.51 7.75
C ALA A 39 -2.46 9.58 8.94
N LEU A 40 -1.19 9.18 9.09
CA LEU A 40 -0.69 8.39 10.22
C LEU A 40 0.01 9.25 11.28
N ALA A 41 0.24 10.54 11.02
CA ALA A 41 0.94 11.45 11.92
C ALA A 41 0.03 12.03 13.02
N THR A 42 -0.79 11.19 13.66
CA THR A 42 -1.90 11.63 14.53
C THR A 42 -1.57 11.78 16.02
N SER A 43 -0.36 11.41 16.46
CA SER A 43 0.06 11.55 17.87
C SER A 43 0.34 13.00 18.24
N ASP A 44 0.03 13.41 19.47
CA ASP A 44 0.40 14.72 20.03
C ASP A 44 1.90 14.80 20.39
N GLY A 45 2.58 13.65 20.47
CA GLY A 45 4.01 13.57 20.78
C GLY A 45 4.93 13.87 19.59
N LYS A 46 6.24 13.91 19.87
CA LYS A 46 7.29 14.01 18.84
C LYS A 46 7.45 12.72 18.02
N GLU A 47 6.91 11.62 18.52
CA GLU A 47 6.99 10.30 17.90
C GLU A 47 5.60 9.70 17.73
N VAL A 48 5.48 8.84 16.71
CA VAL A 48 4.29 8.07 16.37
C VAL A 48 4.65 6.59 16.25
N PRO A 49 3.80 5.68 16.75
CA PRO A 49 4.01 4.24 16.57
C PRO A 49 3.75 3.85 15.11
N VAL A 50 4.67 3.07 14.51
CA VAL A 50 4.59 2.66 13.10
C VAL A 50 5.09 1.23 12.90
N CYS A 51 4.67 0.61 11.79
CA CYS A 51 5.10 -0.73 11.38
C CYS A 51 6.12 -0.72 10.22
N CYS A 52 6.86 0.38 10.06
CA CYS A 52 7.88 0.53 9.03
C CYS A 52 9.12 1.21 9.60
N ASP A 53 10.28 0.93 9.01
CA ASP A 53 11.49 1.73 9.24
C ASP A 53 11.60 2.89 8.24
N ALA A 54 12.59 3.76 8.44
CA ALA A 54 12.83 4.92 7.57
C ALA A 54 13.14 4.51 6.11
N LYS A 55 13.76 3.35 5.90
CA LYS A 55 14.09 2.86 4.56
C LYS A 55 12.83 2.47 3.80
N GLN A 56 11.95 1.66 4.42
CA GLN A 56 10.65 1.29 3.88
C GLN A 56 9.80 2.51 3.57
N LEU A 57 9.78 3.50 4.47
CA LEU A 57 9.07 4.76 4.26
C LEU A 57 9.58 5.51 3.03
N ASN A 58 10.90 5.65 2.88
CA ASN A 58 11.52 6.34 1.74
C ASN A 58 11.29 5.59 0.42
N THR A 59 11.47 4.27 0.39
CA THR A 59 11.20 3.44 -0.79
C THR A 59 9.75 3.60 -1.25
N PHE A 60 8.81 3.64 -0.31
CA PHE A 60 7.42 3.91 -0.61
C PHE A 60 7.22 5.31 -1.20
N VAL A 61 7.77 6.36 -0.59
CA VAL A 61 7.68 7.74 -1.10
C VAL A 61 8.23 7.85 -2.52
N ASP A 62 9.32 7.14 -2.81
CA ASP A 62 9.91 7.09 -4.14
C ASP A 62 8.99 6.40 -5.15
N SER A 63 8.28 5.33 -4.76
CA SER A 63 7.29 4.68 -5.63
C SER A 63 6.15 5.62 -6.04
N LEU A 64 5.72 6.53 -5.15
CA LEU A 64 4.68 7.51 -5.44
C LEU A 64 5.11 8.60 -6.44
N LYS A 65 6.42 8.80 -6.65
CA LYS A 65 6.91 9.75 -7.66
C LYS A 65 6.45 9.39 -9.06
N GLN A 66 6.16 8.12 -9.35
CA GLN A 66 5.64 7.69 -10.65
C GLN A 66 4.33 8.41 -11.01
N ILE A 67 3.40 8.52 -10.06
CA ILE A 67 2.10 9.19 -10.26
C ILE A 67 2.29 10.71 -10.41
N ASN A 68 3.20 11.30 -9.62
CA ASN A 68 3.55 12.70 -9.74
C ASN A 68 4.19 13.03 -11.11
N ASN A 69 5.03 12.15 -11.63
CA ASN A 69 5.67 12.30 -12.94
C ASN A 69 4.66 12.23 -14.10
N LEU A 70 3.48 11.63 -13.89
CA LEU A 70 2.36 11.71 -14.82
C LEU A 70 1.58 13.04 -14.71
N GLY A 71 1.98 13.93 -13.81
CA GLY A 71 1.38 15.24 -13.61
C GLY A 71 0.17 15.24 -12.68
N VAL A 72 0.00 14.23 -11.83
CA VAL A 72 -1.01 14.27 -10.76
C VAL A 72 -0.46 15.10 -9.62
N SER A 73 -1.22 16.11 -9.18
CA SER A 73 -0.79 16.99 -8.07
C SER A 73 -0.76 16.23 -6.74
N LYS A 74 0.28 16.49 -5.93
CA LYS A 74 0.40 15.98 -4.56
C LYS A 74 -0.72 16.46 -3.63
N GLU A 75 -1.36 17.56 -3.98
CA GLU A 75 -2.48 18.15 -3.22
C GLU A 75 -3.85 17.62 -3.68
N SER A 76 -3.88 16.82 -4.76
CA SER A 76 -5.15 16.28 -5.26
C SER A 76 -5.72 15.22 -4.32
N ALA A 77 -7.05 15.15 -4.24
CA ALA A 77 -7.73 14.09 -3.49
C ALA A 77 -7.30 12.69 -3.95
N CYS A 78 -7.10 12.48 -5.27
CA CYS A 78 -6.56 11.23 -5.79
C CYS A 78 -5.22 10.84 -5.14
N PHE A 79 -4.24 11.76 -5.17
CA PHE A 79 -2.91 11.48 -4.66
C PHE A 79 -2.94 11.24 -3.15
N LEU A 80 -3.61 12.10 -2.38
CA LEU A 80 -3.66 12.00 -0.92
C LEU A 80 -4.39 10.74 -0.44
N ASN A 81 -5.46 10.34 -1.13
CA ASN A 81 -6.20 9.12 -0.80
C ASN A 81 -5.45 7.86 -1.18
N PHE A 82 -4.78 7.85 -2.35
CA PHE A 82 -3.92 6.75 -2.75
C PHE A 82 -2.69 6.62 -1.83
N GLN A 83 -2.06 7.75 -1.49
CA GLN A 83 -0.96 7.80 -0.51
C GLN A 83 -1.41 7.24 0.83
N ASN A 84 -2.55 7.68 1.38
CA ASN A 84 -3.08 7.14 2.63
C ASN A 84 -3.31 5.62 2.53
N PHE A 85 -3.94 5.14 1.46
CA PHE A 85 -4.20 3.72 1.25
C PHE A 85 -2.91 2.87 1.32
N ILE A 86 -1.85 3.28 0.63
CA ILE A 86 -0.57 2.55 0.67
C ILE A 86 0.14 2.76 2.01
N CYS A 87 0.08 3.95 2.61
CA CYS A 87 0.61 4.22 3.95
C CYS A 87 0.00 3.28 5.00
N GLN A 88 -1.31 3.01 4.92
CA GLN A 88 -1.96 2.05 5.82
C GLN A 88 -1.34 0.65 5.64
N SER A 89 -1.00 0.28 4.41
CA SER A 89 -0.36 -1.00 4.12
C SER A 89 1.04 -1.13 4.68
N VAL A 90 1.84 -0.06 4.60
CA VAL A 90 3.28 -0.10 4.88
C VAL A 90 3.58 0.24 6.33
N CYS A 91 2.95 1.29 6.88
CA CYS A 91 3.39 1.92 8.12
C CYS A 91 2.35 1.93 9.24
N SER A 92 1.10 1.54 8.98
CA SER A 92 0.04 1.61 10.01
C SER A 92 0.44 0.83 11.28
N PRO A 93 0.30 1.40 12.49
CA PRO A 93 0.52 0.66 13.72
C PRO A 93 -0.48 -0.50 13.90
N GLN A 94 -1.59 -0.47 13.16
CA GLN A 94 -2.67 -1.47 13.17
C GLN A 94 -2.60 -2.43 11.98
N GLN A 95 -1.44 -2.55 11.32
CA GLN A 95 -1.28 -3.37 10.10
C GLN A 95 -1.86 -4.79 10.23
N SER A 96 -1.69 -5.43 11.40
CA SER A 96 -2.18 -6.79 11.68
C SER A 96 -3.70 -6.94 11.74
N ASP A 97 -4.43 -5.84 11.88
CA ASP A 97 -5.89 -5.87 11.92
C ASP A 97 -6.46 -6.18 10.54
N PHE A 98 -5.77 -5.76 9.47
CA PHE A 98 -6.30 -5.82 8.10
C PHE A 98 -5.34 -6.47 7.09
N ILE A 99 -4.10 -6.79 7.46
CA ILE A 99 -3.14 -7.52 6.61
C ILE A 99 -2.66 -8.78 7.32
N THR A 100 -2.48 -9.84 6.55
CA THR A 100 -1.73 -11.02 6.97
C THR A 100 -0.73 -11.44 5.89
N VAL A 101 0.36 -12.08 6.32
CA VAL A 101 1.35 -12.66 5.42
C VAL A 101 0.86 -14.04 5.00
N ASN A 102 0.72 -14.27 3.69
CA ASN A 102 0.30 -15.57 3.15
C ASN A 102 1.51 -16.47 2.87
N ALA A 103 2.60 -15.91 2.38
CA ALA A 103 3.84 -16.64 2.12
C ALA A 103 5.07 -15.78 2.40
N SER A 104 6.15 -16.45 2.80
CA SER A 104 7.46 -15.84 2.99
C SER A 104 8.57 -16.74 2.45
N LYS A 105 9.64 -16.15 1.94
CA LYS A 105 10.84 -16.84 1.48
C LYS A 105 11.96 -16.62 2.50
N SER A 106 12.57 -17.70 2.97
CA SER A 106 13.70 -17.63 3.90
C SER A 106 14.98 -17.26 3.17
N THR A 107 15.86 -16.51 3.83
CA THR A 107 17.24 -16.29 3.38
C THR A 107 18.17 -17.19 4.17
N GLU A 108 19.28 -17.63 3.57
CA GLU A 108 20.20 -18.59 4.22
C GLU A 108 20.76 -18.12 5.57
N LYS A 109 20.72 -16.81 5.85
CA LYS A 109 21.30 -16.18 7.06
C LYS A 109 20.45 -15.07 7.68
N GLY A 110 19.18 -14.90 7.30
CA GLY A 110 18.39 -13.72 7.65
C GLY A 110 16.91 -13.98 7.97
N LYS A 111 16.18 -12.89 8.23
CA LYS A 111 14.73 -12.92 8.44
C LYS A 111 14.03 -13.31 7.13
N ALA A 112 12.90 -14.02 7.23
CA ALA A 112 12.12 -14.35 6.05
C ALA A 112 11.48 -13.10 5.44
N HIS A 113 11.47 -12.99 4.12
CA HIS A 113 10.86 -11.88 3.40
C HIS A 113 9.47 -12.24 2.92
N VAL A 114 8.56 -11.26 2.95
CA VAL A 114 7.20 -11.44 2.46
C VAL A 114 7.22 -11.50 0.94
N VAL A 115 6.69 -12.59 0.39
CA VAL A 115 6.50 -12.76 -1.06
C VAL A 115 5.02 -12.75 -1.45
N GLU A 116 4.13 -12.96 -0.48
CA GLU A 116 2.70 -12.89 -0.69
C GLU A 116 1.97 -12.42 0.58
N SER A 117 1.01 -11.51 0.43
CA SER A 117 0.15 -11.04 1.51
C SER A 117 -1.32 -11.00 1.12
N VAL A 118 -2.18 -10.96 2.13
CA VAL A 118 -3.61 -10.73 1.98
C VAL A 118 -3.98 -9.46 2.75
N TYR A 119 -4.70 -8.56 2.08
CA TYR A 119 -5.12 -7.26 2.60
C TYR A 119 -6.65 -7.15 2.53
N ALA A 120 -7.29 -7.19 3.70
CA ALA A 120 -8.72 -6.96 3.83
C ALA A 120 -9.05 -5.45 3.79
N ILE A 121 -9.96 -5.07 2.90
CA ILE A 121 -10.35 -3.68 2.65
C ILE A 121 -11.87 -3.56 2.59
N SER A 122 -12.45 -2.53 3.21
CA SER A 122 -13.89 -2.31 3.13
C SER A 122 -14.31 -1.94 1.72
N LYS A 123 -15.50 -2.39 1.29
CA LYS A 123 -16.01 -2.10 -0.06
C LYS A 123 -16.17 -0.59 -0.26
N THR A 124 -16.63 0.11 0.77
CA THR A 124 -16.75 1.57 0.78
C THR A 124 -15.39 2.24 0.58
N PHE A 125 -14.39 1.90 1.40
CA PHE A 125 -13.06 2.51 1.29
C PHE A 125 -12.38 2.21 -0.06
N ALA A 126 -12.45 0.96 -0.54
CA ALA A 126 -11.92 0.57 -1.86
C ALA A 126 -12.56 1.39 -2.99
N LYS A 127 -13.89 1.52 -2.96
CA LYS A 127 -14.66 2.28 -3.94
C LYS A 127 -14.30 3.77 -3.90
N ASP A 128 -14.15 4.35 -2.71
CA ASP A 128 -13.90 5.78 -2.58
C ASP A 128 -12.46 6.15 -2.96
N VAL A 129 -11.47 5.32 -2.64
CA VAL A 129 -10.09 5.47 -3.14
C VAL A 129 -10.09 5.44 -4.67
N TYR A 130 -10.73 4.44 -5.29
CA TYR A 130 -10.86 4.36 -6.74
C TYR A 130 -11.57 5.60 -7.33
N ASN A 131 -12.71 6.01 -6.77
CA ASN A 131 -13.48 7.16 -7.25
C ASN A 131 -12.70 8.47 -7.17
N SER A 132 -11.81 8.61 -6.18
CA SER A 132 -10.96 9.80 -6.07
C SER A 132 -10.00 9.96 -7.25
N CYS A 133 -9.68 8.87 -7.96
CA CYS A 133 -8.70 8.85 -9.06
C CYS A 133 -9.29 8.53 -10.44
N LYS A 134 -10.47 7.90 -10.53
CA LYS A 134 -10.99 7.34 -11.80
C LYS A 134 -11.12 8.39 -12.91
N ASP A 135 -11.44 9.63 -12.53
CA ASP A 135 -11.68 10.73 -13.45
C ASP A 135 -10.46 11.64 -13.64
N THR A 136 -9.41 11.45 -12.85
CA THR A 136 -8.15 12.20 -12.95
C THR A 136 -7.46 11.92 -14.27
N SER A 137 -7.02 12.97 -14.95
CA SER A 137 -6.18 12.89 -16.15
C SER A 137 -4.74 13.25 -15.82
N THR A 138 -3.80 12.59 -16.49
CA THR A 138 -2.38 12.95 -16.49
C THR A 138 -2.21 14.29 -17.20
N ILE A 139 -1.48 15.24 -16.61
CA ILE A 139 -1.18 16.52 -17.29
C ILE A 139 -0.24 16.29 -18.47
N VAL A 140 0.70 15.36 -18.34
CA VAL A 140 1.76 15.14 -19.35
C VAL A 140 1.21 14.59 -20.67
N LEU A 141 0.24 13.65 -20.61
CA LEU A 141 -0.25 12.95 -21.80
C LEU A 141 -1.73 13.24 -22.12
N GLY A 142 -2.46 13.93 -21.25
CA GLY A 142 -3.91 14.14 -21.39
C GLY A 142 -4.75 12.86 -21.28
N LEU A 143 -4.17 11.74 -20.85
CA LEU A 143 -4.83 10.45 -20.72
C LEU A 143 -5.41 10.26 -19.32
N LYS A 144 -6.47 9.46 -19.17
CA LYS A 144 -6.97 9.07 -17.84
C LYS A 144 -5.86 8.35 -17.06
N LEU A 145 -5.67 8.72 -15.79
CA LEU A 145 -4.68 8.12 -14.90
C LEU A 145 -4.86 6.59 -14.78
N MET A 146 -6.11 6.12 -14.79
CA MET A 146 -6.44 4.70 -14.78
C MET A 146 -5.87 3.90 -15.95
N LYS A 147 -5.42 4.55 -17.04
CA LYS A 147 -4.66 3.87 -18.11
C LYS A 147 -3.35 3.28 -17.59
N PHE A 148 -2.76 3.91 -16.57
CA PHE A 148 -1.49 3.50 -15.95
C PHE A 148 -1.68 2.74 -14.64
N MET A 149 -2.89 2.78 -14.07
CA MET A 149 -3.19 2.20 -12.75
C MET A 149 -4.22 1.06 -12.79
N CYS A 150 -4.52 0.50 -13.97
CA CYS A 150 -5.52 -0.56 -14.10
C CYS A 150 -5.09 -1.70 -15.05
N GLY A 151 -3.78 -1.81 -15.30
CA GLY A 151 -3.17 -2.91 -16.06
C GLY A 151 -3.87 -3.25 -17.37
N LYS A 152 -4.05 -4.56 -17.61
CA LYS A 152 -4.68 -5.13 -18.81
C LYS A 152 -6.11 -4.66 -19.08
N TYR A 153 -6.82 -4.12 -18.08
CA TYR A 153 -8.20 -3.67 -18.22
C TYR A 153 -8.30 -2.28 -18.86
N GLY A 154 -7.25 -1.46 -18.70
CA GLY A 154 -7.23 -0.07 -19.14
C GLY A 154 -8.26 0.81 -18.43
N ALA A 155 -8.30 2.09 -18.78
CA ALA A 155 -9.15 3.07 -18.10
C ALA A 155 -10.66 2.78 -18.24
N SER A 156 -11.11 2.37 -19.43
CA SER A 156 -12.55 2.26 -19.73
C SER A 156 -13.24 1.08 -19.05
N ASN A 157 -12.50 0.01 -18.76
CA ASN A 157 -13.02 -1.18 -18.08
C ASN A 157 -12.51 -1.28 -16.65
N CYS A 158 -11.98 -0.20 -16.07
CA CYS A 158 -11.49 -0.23 -14.70
C CYS A 158 -12.64 -0.23 -13.70
N SER A 159 -12.47 -0.95 -12.59
CA SER A 159 -13.37 -0.97 -11.43
C SER A 159 -12.54 -0.94 -10.14
N PRO A 160 -13.12 -0.72 -8.95
CA PRO A 160 -12.38 -0.78 -7.69
C PRO A 160 -11.61 -2.10 -7.51
N GLU A 161 -12.21 -3.23 -7.88
CA GLU A 161 -11.61 -4.56 -7.81
C GLU A 161 -10.40 -4.68 -8.75
N ARG A 162 -10.57 -4.26 -10.01
CA ARG A 162 -9.53 -4.33 -11.05
C ARG A 162 -8.36 -3.37 -10.78
N PHE A 163 -8.68 -2.21 -10.22
CA PHE A 163 -7.69 -1.26 -9.72
C PHE A 163 -6.85 -1.90 -8.62
N LEU A 164 -7.49 -2.48 -7.59
CA LEU A 164 -6.78 -3.14 -6.50
C LEU A 164 -6.00 -4.38 -6.97
N GLU A 165 -6.55 -5.17 -7.90
CA GLU A 165 -5.82 -6.28 -8.54
C GLU A 165 -4.50 -5.77 -9.14
N PHE A 166 -4.53 -4.69 -9.90
CA PHE A 166 -3.34 -4.10 -10.49
C PHE A 166 -2.35 -3.58 -9.43
N ILE A 167 -2.84 -2.89 -8.39
CA ILE A 167 -1.99 -2.38 -7.31
C ILE A 167 -1.27 -3.52 -6.58
N GLY A 168 -1.92 -4.68 -6.44
CA GLY A 168 -1.35 -5.86 -5.78
C GLY A 168 -0.55 -6.77 -6.70
N SER A 169 -0.51 -6.48 -8.00
CA SER A 169 0.22 -7.28 -8.99
C SER A 169 1.70 -6.94 -9.03
N THR A 170 2.52 -7.98 -9.12
CA THR A 170 3.97 -7.91 -9.31
C THR A 170 4.32 -7.57 -10.77
N SER A 171 5.59 -7.29 -11.04
CA SER A 171 6.04 -6.88 -12.38
C SER A 171 5.81 -7.94 -13.46
N ASP A 172 5.95 -9.22 -13.12
CA ASP A 172 5.66 -10.38 -13.98
C ASP A 172 4.16 -10.52 -14.32
N GLU A 173 3.29 -10.03 -13.44
CA GLU A 173 1.85 -9.91 -13.69
C GLU A 173 1.46 -8.60 -14.40
N GLY A 174 2.44 -7.76 -14.74
CA GLY A 174 2.24 -6.45 -15.37
C GLY A 174 1.86 -5.32 -14.42
N GLY A 175 2.04 -5.52 -13.10
CA GLY A 175 1.85 -4.51 -12.07
C GLY A 175 3.15 -3.87 -11.57
N GLN A 176 3.09 -3.22 -10.42
CA GLN A 176 4.23 -2.50 -9.82
C GLN A 176 4.46 -2.84 -8.35
N SER A 177 3.70 -3.77 -7.78
CA SER A 177 3.90 -4.20 -6.40
C SER A 177 5.27 -4.90 -6.25
N PRO A 178 5.98 -4.71 -5.12
CA PRO A 178 7.22 -5.46 -4.84
C PRO A 178 6.98 -6.95 -4.62
N PHE A 179 5.81 -7.34 -4.13
CA PHE A 179 5.40 -8.72 -3.93
C PHE A 179 3.88 -8.86 -4.10
N LYS A 180 3.38 -10.08 -4.27
CA LYS A 180 1.96 -10.29 -4.55
C LYS A 180 1.09 -9.88 -3.35
N THR A 181 0.08 -9.06 -3.59
CA THR A 181 -0.93 -8.70 -2.57
C THR A 181 -2.33 -9.04 -3.06
N HIS A 182 -3.02 -9.89 -2.31
CA HIS A 182 -4.41 -10.25 -2.55
C HIS A 182 -5.34 -9.34 -1.77
N PHE A 183 -6.14 -8.54 -2.48
CA PHE A 183 -7.13 -7.69 -1.84
C PHE A 183 -8.45 -8.44 -1.62
N LEU A 184 -8.89 -8.53 -0.36
CA LEU A 184 -10.19 -9.07 0.00
C LEU A 184 -11.14 -7.90 0.31
N ILE A 185 -12.11 -7.67 -0.58
CA ILE A 185 -13.09 -6.61 -0.40
C ILE A 185 -14.29 -7.15 0.38
N SER A 186 -14.52 -6.63 1.59
CA SER A 186 -15.61 -7.08 2.45
C SER A 186 -16.06 -5.97 3.41
N GLU A 187 -17.36 -5.88 3.70
CA GLU A 187 -17.87 -5.00 4.76
C GLU A 187 -17.89 -5.67 6.15
N ALA A 188 -17.64 -6.98 6.20
CA ALA A 188 -17.58 -7.76 7.44
C ALA A 188 -16.18 -8.36 7.64
N PRO A 189 -15.79 -8.69 8.90
CA PRO A 189 -14.55 -9.42 9.16
C PRO A 189 -14.40 -10.67 8.31
N VAL A 190 -13.20 -10.92 7.80
CA VAL A 190 -12.86 -12.09 6.98
C VAL A 190 -11.85 -12.96 7.71
N THR A 191 -11.89 -14.28 7.50
CA THR A 191 -10.90 -15.20 8.08
C THR A 191 -9.96 -15.70 7.00
N VAL A 192 -8.66 -15.54 7.22
CA VAL A 192 -7.59 -15.97 6.32
C VAL A 192 -6.60 -16.79 7.14
N ASN A 193 -6.42 -18.06 6.79
CA ASN A 193 -5.51 -18.98 7.50
C ASN A 193 -5.72 -18.99 9.04
N GLY A 194 -6.98 -18.93 9.48
CA GLY A 194 -7.34 -18.89 10.90
C GLY A 194 -7.16 -17.53 11.60
N LYS A 195 -6.63 -16.52 10.92
CA LYS A 195 -6.57 -15.13 11.41
C LYS A 195 -7.81 -14.36 10.96
N GLN A 196 -8.49 -13.73 11.90
CA GLN A 196 -9.59 -12.82 11.59
C GLN A 196 -9.02 -11.44 11.25
N LEU A 197 -9.37 -10.93 10.07
CA LEU A 197 -9.02 -9.60 9.61
C LEU A 197 -10.27 -8.72 9.61
N THR A 198 -10.13 -7.52 10.16
CA THR A 198 -11.11 -6.43 10.08
C THR A 198 -10.80 -5.57 8.86
N PRO A 199 -11.67 -5.52 7.84
CA PRO A 199 -11.40 -4.76 6.62
C PRO A 199 -11.08 -3.30 6.89
N LEU A 200 -10.01 -2.79 6.26
CA LEU A 200 -9.61 -1.39 6.43
C LEU A 200 -10.74 -0.44 6.01
N ASN A 201 -11.08 0.47 6.90
CA ASN A 201 -11.96 1.60 6.63
C ASN A 201 -11.39 2.84 7.31
N ARG A 202 -11.02 3.86 6.51
CA ARG A 202 -10.44 5.12 6.99
C ARG A 202 -11.10 6.30 6.29
N PRO A 203 -11.20 7.45 6.96
CA PRO A 203 -11.61 8.68 6.29
C PRO A 203 -10.68 9.01 5.12
N LEU A 204 -11.26 9.52 4.05
CA LEU A 204 -10.53 10.03 2.89
C LEU A 204 -10.50 11.57 2.91
N HIS A 205 -9.48 12.12 2.27
CA HIS A 205 -9.41 13.53 1.90
C HIS A 205 -10.53 13.81 0.90
N LYS A 206 -11.28 14.89 1.17
CA LYS A 206 -12.40 15.35 0.37
C LYS A 206 -11.95 16.32 -0.71
#